data_AF-A0A962YSK5-F1
#
_entry.id   AF-A0A962YSK5-F1
#
_cell.length_a   1.000
_cell.length_b   1.000
_cell.length_c   1.000
_cell.angle_alpha   90.00
_cell.angle_beta   90.00
_cell.angle_gamma   90.00
#
_symmetry.space_group_name_H-M   'P 1'
#
loop_
_entity.id
_entity.type
_entity.pdbx_description
1 polymer ?
#
loop_
_entity_poly.entity_id
_entity_poly.type
_entity_poly.pdbx_seq_one_letter_code
_entity_poly.pdbx_strand_id
1 'polypeptide(L)'
;MKTTNCPSCGATITFRSAASILTICDHCQSTLIRHDLNLENVGKMAELLPDPSPIQLGTEGIYRKSRFSVVGRIQLRYGQGIWNEWYLLFDNQRGGWLGETLGNHAVTFLIQPPEPLPAFSELRAGQSVTLKGRVFQVTNIETARCIAGEGELPIRVGPGYDAPVVDLQAPGKVFATLDYSETPPLVFVGEQLRFDDLKLTRLRTVMPAGWEPDAGIQAQSFQCPGCGSSLTIRAKGHSETLACGTCGSIIDLTDENFRILSKFKAKIIHEPSIPLGTSGTLEGTSYQAIGYLRRCVTVEAVDYEWSEYLLFHR
;
A
#
# COMPACT_ATOMS: atom_id res chain seq x y z
N MET A 1 -26.76 14.67 -1.96
CA MET A 1 -25.77 15.36 -2.81
C MET A 1 -26.02 16.85 -2.74
N LYS A 2 -25.06 17.64 -2.25
CA LYS A 2 -25.15 19.11 -2.19
C LYS A 2 -24.00 19.69 -3.02
N THR A 3 -24.28 20.73 -3.78
CA THR A 3 -23.30 21.39 -4.66
C THR A 3 -23.14 22.85 -4.25
N THR A 4 -21.91 23.31 -4.21
CA THR A 4 -21.53 24.70 -3.90
C THR A 4 -20.22 25.02 -4.63
N ASN A 5 -19.73 26.26 -4.57
CA ASN A 5 -18.49 26.64 -5.24
C ASN A 5 -17.36 26.84 -4.24
N CYS A 6 -16.15 26.46 -4.63
CA CYS A 6 -14.95 26.74 -3.87
C CYS A 6 -14.79 28.26 -3.71
N PRO A 7 -14.73 28.80 -2.48
CA PRO A 7 -14.60 30.24 -2.25
C PRO A 7 -13.27 30.81 -2.74
N SER A 8 -12.29 29.96 -3.06
CA SER A 8 -10.93 30.39 -3.45
C SER A 8 -10.65 30.32 -4.94
N CYS A 9 -11.33 29.46 -5.70
CA CYS A 9 -11.11 29.33 -7.15
C CYS A 9 -12.38 29.26 -7.99
N GLY A 10 -13.56 29.21 -7.37
CA GLY A 10 -14.84 29.14 -8.07
C GLY A 10 -15.22 27.75 -8.60
N ALA A 11 -14.34 26.74 -8.48
CA ALA A 11 -14.62 25.38 -8.91
C ALA A 11 -15.85 24.79 -8.20
N THR A 12 -16.60 23.93 -8.90
CA THR A 12 -17.77 23.26 -8.36
C THR A 12 -17.35 22.16 -7.37
N ILE A 13 -17.83 22.28 -6.13
CA ILE A 13 -17.63 21.32 -5.05
C ILE A 13 -18.93 20.55 -4.84
N THR A 14 -18.83 19.22 -4.84
CA THR A 14 -19.96 18.33 -4.62
C THR A 14 -19.72 17.47 -3.40
N PHE A 15 -20.61 17.57 -2.41
CA PHE A 15 -20.65 16.64 -1.28
C PHE A 15 -21.62 15.51 -1.56
N ARG A 16 -21.10 14.29 -1.62
CA ARG A 16 -21.85 13.04 -1.74
C ARG A 16 -22.39 12.62 -0.39
N SER A 17 -21.59 12.72 0.67
CA SER A 17 -21.96 12.29 2.01
C SER A 17 -22.50 13.44 2.88
N ALA A 18 -23.59 13.17 3.59
CA ALA A 18 -24.09 14.06 4.62
C ALA A 18 -23.22 14.07 5.88
N ALA A 19 -22.33 13.09 6.08
CA ALA A 19 -21.43 13.02 7.23
C ALA A 19 -20.09 13.75 7.01
N SER A 20 -19.73 14.06 5.76
CA SER A 20 -18.47 14.76 5.45
C SER A 20 -18.47 16.18 5.98
N ILE A 21 -17.56 16.51 6.88
CA ILE A 21 -17.44 17.88 7.44
C ILE A 21 -16.39 18.71 6.69
N LEU A 22 -15.59 18.06 5.84
CA LEU A 22 -14.46 18.64 5.14
C LEU A 22 -14.38 18.10 3.71
N THR A 23 -13.90 18.92 2.78
CA THR A 23 -13.43 18.46 1.47
C THR A 23 -12.18 19.20 1.05
N ILE A 24 -11.32 18.54 0.26
CA ILE A 24 -10.19 19.17 -0.40
C ILE A 24 -10.59 19.46 -1.86
N CYS A 25 -10.40 20.71 -2.31
CA CYS A 25 -10.67 21.09 -3.69
C CYS A 25 -9.59 20.50 -4.62
N ASP A 26 -10.00 19.64 -5.55
CA ASP A 26 -9.16 19.03 -6.58
C ASP A 26 -8.44 20.06 -7.48
N HIS A 27 -9.05 21.22 -7.73
CA HIS A 27 -8.47 22.25 -8.60
C HIS A 27 -7.39 23.12 -7.94
N CYS A 28 -7.56 23.51 -6.68
CA CYS A 28 -6.67 24.50 -6.03
C CYS A 28 -6.10 24.05 -4.68
N GLN A 29 -6.41 22.81 -4.27
CA GLN A 29 -5.96 22.17 -3.03
C GLN A 29 -6.38 22.91 -1.76
N SER A 30 -7.38 23.78 -1.84
CA SER A 30 -7.93 24.44 -0.65
C SER A 30 -8.70 23.44 0.21
N THR A 31 -8.44 23.46 1.51
CA THR A 31 -9.14 22.68 2.53
C THR A 31 -10.39 23.46 2.94
N LEU A 32 -11.56 22.88 2.66
CA LEU A 32 -12.84 23.54 2.84
C LEU A 32 -13.64 22.84 3.94
N ILE A 33 -13.98 23.57 5.01
CA ILE A 33 -14.89 23.11 6.05
C ILE A 33 -16.32 23.44 5.66
N ARG A 34 -17.22 22.46 5.83
CA ARG A 34 -18.63 22.59 5.51
C ARG A 34 -19.44 23.04 6.72
N HIS A 35 -20.00 24.26 6.62
CA HIS A 35 -21.05 24.78 7.50
C HIS A 35 -22.36 24.82 6.70
N ASP A 36 -23.03 23.67 6.58
CA ASP A 36 -24.21 23.47 5.73
C ASP A 36 -24.02 23.75 4.22
N LEU A 37 -24.36 24.96 3.77
CA LEU A 37 -24.19 25.43 2.38
C LEU A 37 -22.98 26.37 2.23
N ASN A 38 -22.45 26.87 3.34
CA ASN A 38 -21.30 27.76 3.35
C ASN A 38 -20.03 26.92 3.49
N LEU A 39 -19.04 27.25 2.66
CA LEU A 39 -17.70 26.70 2.76
C LEU A 39 -16.76 27.74 3.33
N GLU A 40 -16.01 27.34 4.35
CA GLU A 40 -14.92 28.12 4.91
C GLU A 40 -13.60 27.52 4.42
N ASN A 41 -12.72 28.34 3.83
CA ASN A 41 -11.36 27.92 3.54
C ASN A 41 -10.50 28.05 4.80
N VAL A 42 -9.91 26.94 5.25
CA VAL A 42 -9.04 26.87 6.43
C VAL A 42 -7.56 26.63 6.10
N GLY A 43 -7.20 26.71 4.83
CA GLY A 43 -5.82 26.58 4.36
C GLY A 43 -5.71 25.78 3.06
N LYS A 44 -4.48 25.44 2.69
CA LYS A 44 -4.20 24.51 1.59
C LYS A 44 -3.69 23.19 2.14
N MET A 45 -4.19 22.09 1.57
CA MET A 45 -3.73 20.75 1.90
C MET A 45 -2.34 20.50 1.29
N ALA A 46 -1.55 19.70 1.98
CA ALA A 46 -0.28 19.23 1.44
C ALA A 46 -0.53 18.27 0.27
N GLU A 47 0.40 18.27 -0.69
CA GLU A 47 0.36 17.33 -1.81
C GLU A 47 0.50 15.89 -1.29
N LEU A 48 -0.26 14.98 -1.89
CA LEU A 48 -0.14 13.55 -1.63
C LEU A 48 1.24 13.06 -2.08
N LEU A 49 1.87 12.23 -1.25
CA LEU A 49 3.06 11.51 -1.68
C LEU A 49 2.69 10.45 -2.72
N PRO A 50 3.56 10.21 -3.73
CA PRO A 50 3.38 9.10 -4.66
C PRO A 50 3.28 7.76 -3.93
N ASP A 51 2.34 6.93 -4.36
CA ASP A 51 2.06 5.63 -3.77
C ASP A 51 1.59 4.62 -4.84
N PRO A 52 1.76 3.31 -4.62
CA PRO A 52 1.43 2.29 -5.62
C PRO A 52 -0.04 1.83 -5.59
N SER A 53 -0.92 2.45 -4.80
CA SER A 53 -2.30 1.96 -4.67
C SER A 53 -3.05 2.09 -6.00
N PRO A 54 -3.79 1.06 -6.47
CA PRO A 54 -4.72 1.21 -7.59
C PRO A 54 -6.02 1.93 -7.20
N ILE A 55 -6.28 2.12 -5.90
CA ILE A 55 -7.48 2.78 -5.41
C ILE A 55 -7.35 4.29 -5.63
N GLN A 56 -8.46 4.93 -5.97
CA GLN A 56 -8.56 6.38 -6.16
C GLN A 56 -9.94 6.88 -5.73
N LEU A 57 -10.11 8.21 -5.64
CA LEU A 57 -11.44 8.81 -5.48
C LEU A 57 -12.39 8.33 -6.59
N GLY A 58 -13.59 7.92 -6.21
CA GLY A 58 -14.57 7.36 -7.12
C GLY A 58 -14.38 5.88 -7.45
N THR A 59 -13.37 5.19 -6.91
CA THR A 59 -13.32 3.71 -6.90
C THR A 59 -14.60 3.17 -6.25
N GLU A 60 -15.19 2.14 -6.86
CA GLU A 60 -16.42 1.50 -6.39
C GLU A 60 -16.13 0.04 -6.03
N GLY A 61 -16.81 -0.47 -5.00
CA GLY A 61 -16.61 -1.83 -4.52
C GLY A 61 -17.81 -2.40 -3.78
N ILE A 62 -17.66 -3.64 -3.31
CA ILE A 62 -18.65 -4.37 -2.53
C ILE A 62 -17.98 -4.84 -1.24
N TYR A 63 -18.59 -4.52 -0.10
CA TYR A 63 -18.23 -5.13 1.17
C TYR A 63 -19.44 -5.87 1.73
N ARG A 64 -19.27 -7.19 1.92
CA ARG A 64 -20.34 -8.15 2.20
C ARG A 64 -21.43 -8.12 1.13
N LYS A 65 -22.54 -7.42 1.38
CA LYS A 65 -23.69 -7.29 0.46
C LYS A 65 -24.03 -5.83 0.16
N SER A 66 -23.21 -4.88 0.62
CA SER A 66 -23.43 -3.44 0.41
C SER A 66 -22.38 -2.89 -0.54
N ARG A 67 -22.82 -2.11 -1.52
CA ARG A 67 -21.90 -1.36 -2.37
C ARG A 67 -21.39 -0.13 -1.62
N PHE A 68 -20.22 0.33 -2.03
CA PHE A 68 -19.62 1.57 -1.56
C PHE A 68 -18.88 2.28 -2.69
N SER A 69 -18.68 3.58 -2.51
CA SER A 69 -17.75 4.39 -3.30
C SER A 69 -16.71 5.04 -2.39
N VAL A 70 -15.47 5.11 -2.84
CA VAL A 70 -14.40 5.88 -2.20
C VAL A 70 -14.65 7.36 -2.46
N VAL A 71 -14.80 8.15 -1.39
CA VAL A 71 -15.11 9.58 -1.46
C VAL A 71 -14.03 10.48 -0.87
N GLY A 72 -13.12 9.92 -0.08
CA GLY A 72 -11.98 10.64 0.46
C GLY A 72 -10.81 9.71 0.76
N ARG A 73 -9.68 10.30 1.15
CA ARG A 73 -8.47 9.59 1.55
C ARG A 73 -7.65 10.46 2.49
N ILE A 74 -6.94 9.82 3.41
CA ILE A 74 -5.79 10.42 4.11
C ILE A 74 -4.55 9.54 3.92
N GLN A 75 -3.39 10.18 3.99
CA GLN A 75 -2.10 9.49 3.99
C GLN A 75 -1.43 9.62 5.35
N LEU A 76 -1.01 8.49 5.90
CA LEU A 76 -0.26 8.42 7.14
C LEU A 76 1.19 8.06 6.83
N ARG A 77 2.12 8.79 7.45
CA ARG A 77 3.56 8.53 7.37
C ARG A 77 4.05 7.99 8.71
N TYR A 78 4.83 6.92 8.64
CA TYR A 78 5.51 6.31 9.79
C TYR A 78 6.98 6.06 9.46
N GLY A 79 7.73 5.45 10.37
CA GLY A 79 9.17 5.30 10.24
C GLY A 79 9.65 4.60 8.96
N GLN A 80 8.86 3.67 8.40
CA GLN A 80 9.28 2.83 7.26
C GLN A 80 8.55 3.15 5.96
N GLY A 81 7.62 4.11 5.95
CA GLY A 81 6.91 4.48 4.73
C GLY A 81 5.61 5.23 4.96
N ILE A 82 4.68 5.01 4.03
CA ILE A 82 3.34 5.56 4.08
C ILE A 82 2.29 4.46 3.95
N TRP A 83 1.10 4.73 4.44
CA TRP A 83 -0.09 3.95 4.11
C TRP A 83 -1.28 4.87 3.82
N ASN A 84 -2.32 4.28 3.23
CA ASN A 84 -3.54 4.97 2.85
C ASN A 84 -4.71 4.54 3.73
N GLU A 85 -5.53 5.50 4.13
CA GLU A 85 -6.85 5.26 4.69
C GLU A 85 -7.89 5.89 3.75
N TRP A 86 -8.69 5.05 3.12
CA TRP A 86 -9.70 5.46 2.15
C TRP A 86 -11.06 5.59 2.83
N TYR A 87 -11.69 6.76 2.74
CA TYR A 87 -13.02 6.98 3.27
C TYR A 87 -14.10 6.48 2.31
N LEU A 88 -14.90 5.53 2.80
CA LEU A 88 -15.95 4.84 2.06
C LEU A 88 -17.32 5.41 2.39
N LEU A 89 -18.11 5.68 1.36
CA LEU A 89 -19.54 5.97 1.47
C LEU A 89 -20.35 4.78 0.94
N PHE A 90 -21.10 4.13 1.82
CA PHE A 90 -21.98 3.01 1.47
C PHE A 90 -23.35 3.49 0.96
N ASP A 91 -24.04 2.64 0.19
CA ASP A 91 -25.38 2.95 -0.37
C ASP A 91 -26.39 3.41 0.71
N ASN A 92 -26.29 2.85 1.92
CA ASN A 92 -27.11 3.21 3.07
C ASN A 92 -26.68 4.51 3.78
N GLN A 93 -25.81 5.32 3.15
CA GLN A 93 -25.23 6.55 3.68
C GLN A 93 -24.33 6.38 4.92
N ARG A 94 -23.98 5.14 5.28
CA ARG A 94 -23.01 4.88 6.34
C ARG A 94 -21.60 5.16 5.83
N GLY A 95 -20.80 5.84 6.64
CA GLY A 95 -19.36 5.98 6.42
C GLY A 95 -18.57 4.79 6.99
N GLY A 96 -17.50 4.41 6.31
CA GLY A 96 -16.50 3.45 6.79
C GLY A 96 -15.11 3.81 6.28
N TRP A 97 -14.10 3.10 6.74
CA TRP A 97 -12.71 3.28 6.31
C TRP A 97 -12.18 2.00 5.70
N LEU A 98 -11.34 2.13 4.68
CA LEU A 98 -10.53 1.05 4.12
C LEU A 98 -9.06 1.41 4.33
N GLY A 99 -8.45 0.75 5.30
CA GLY A 99 -7.01 0.84 5.53
C GLY A 99 -6.27 -0.04 4.55
N GLU A 100 -5.23 0.50 3.91
CA GLU A 100 -4.38 -0.16 2.93
C GLU A 100 -2.91 0.00 3.32
N THR A 101 -2.32 -1.08 3.83
CA THR A 101 -0.91 -1.13 4.26
C THR A 101 -0.25 -2.40 3.73
N LEU A 102 0.81 -2.24 2.94
CA LEU A 102 1.63 -3.35 2.42
C LEU A 102 0.78 -4.46 1.74
N GLY A 103 -0.25 -4.07 0.97
CA GLY A 103 -1.15 -4.99 0.28
C GLY A 103 -2.24 -5.62 1.17
N ASN A 104 -2.22 -5.36 2.48
CA ASN A 104 -3.30 -5.75 3.38
C ASN A 104 -4.41 -4.70 3.35
N HIS A 105 -5.66 -5.18 3.41
CA HIS A 105 -6.84 -4.35 3.34
C HIS A 105 -7.75 -4.66 4.52
N ALA A 106 -8.22 -3.63 5.22
CA ALA A 106 -9.21 -3.78 6.28
C ALA A 106 -10.32 -2.76 6.12
N VAL A 107 -11.57 -3.23 6.03
CA VAL A 107 -12.74 -2.36 6.07
C VAL A 107 -13.20 -2.26 7.52
N THR A 108 -13.18 -1.06 8.08
CA THR A 108 -13.50 -0.80 9.49
C THR A 108 -14.54 0.31 9.64
N PHE A 109 -15.21 0.32 10.79
CA PHE A 109 -16.22 1.31 11.11
C PHE A 109 -16.02 1.82 12.53
N LEU A 110 -16.21 3.13 12.72
CA LEU A 110 -16.17 3.75 14.03
C LEU A 110 -17.25 3.14 14.93
N ILE A 111 -16.86 2.75 16.14
CA ILE A 111 -17.74 2.31 17.21
C ILE A 111 -17.40 3.05 18.50
N GLN A 112 -18.34 3.07 19.43
CA GLN A 112 -18.12 3.54 20.79
C GLN A 112 -18.24 2.34 21.74
N PRO A 113 -17.11 1.72 22.14
CA PRO A 113 -17.12 0.67 23.13
C PRO A 113 -17.55 1.23 24.50
N PRO A 114 -18.35 0.48 25.28
CA PRO A 114 -18.75 0.89 26.63
C PRO A 114 -17.64 0.64 27.67
N GLU A 115 -16.69 -0.24 27.37
CA GLU A 115 -15.56 -0.55 28.25
C GLU A 115 -14.45 0.52 28.19
N PRO A 116 -13.70 0.73 29.29
CA PRO A 116 -12.55 1.60 29.28
C PRO A 116 -11.45 1.02 28.39
N LEU A 117 -10.80 1.90 27.61
CA LEU A 117 -9.71 1.53 26.72
C LEU A 117 -8.36 1.63 27.46
N PRO A 118 -7.41 0.70 27.23
CA PRO A 118 -6.07 0.78 27.78
C PRO A 118 -5.36 2.06 27.32
N ALA A 119 -4.47 2.60 28.15
CA ALA A 119 -3.60 3.69 27.70
C ALA A 119 -2.61 3.17 26.65
N PHE A 120 -2.23 4.01 25.68
CA PHE A 120 -1.28 3.65 24.64
C PHE A 120 0.04 3.09 25.22
N SER A 121 0.54 3.69 26.29
CA SER A 121 1.77 3.29 26.98
C SER A 121 1.71 1.92 27.67
N GLU A 122 0.51 1.38 27.89
CA GLU A 122 0.27 0.09 28.55
C GLU A 122 0.20 -1.07 27.55
N LEU A 123 0.03 -0.78 26.26
CA LEU A 123 -0.17 -1.79 25.23
C LEU A 123 1.14 -2.42 24.76
N ARG A 124 1.14 -3.74 24.59
CA ARG A 124 2.26 -4.53 24.04
C ARG A 124 1.77 -5.49 22.97
N ALA A 125 2.61 -5.79 21.97
CA ALA A 125 2.31 -6.82 20.98
C ALA A 125 2.00 -8.16 21.67
N GLY A 126 0.97 -8.87 21.19
CA GLY A 126 0.45 -10.11 21.76
C GLY A 126 -0.49 -9.94 22.97
N GLN A 127 -0.60 -8.73 23.55
CA GLN A 127 -1.53 -8.47 24.65
C GLN A 127 -2.98 -8.64 24.22
N SER A 128 -3.85 -9.07 25.13
CA SER A 128 -5.29 -9.17 24.89
C SER A 128 -6.02 -7.88 25.26
N VAL A 129 -6.90 -7.41 24.37
CA VAL A 129 -7.79 -6.27 24.58
C VAL A 129 -9.22 -6.72 24.30
N THR A 130 -10.16 -6.37 25.17
CA THR A 130 -11.58 -6.71 24.96
C THR A 130 -12.31 -5.51 24.36
N LEU A 131 -12.96 -5.71 23.21
CA LEU A 131 -13.82 -4.72 22.56
C LEU A 131 -15.20 -5.32 22.31
N LYS A 132 -16.26 -4.68 22.83
CA LYS A 132 -17.67 -5.12 22.80
C LYS A 132 -17.85 -6.59 23.18
N GLY A 133 -17.18 -7.02 24.25
CA GLY A 133 -17.24 -8.39 24.76
C GLY A 133 -16.47 -9.43 23.93
N ARG A 134 -15.73 -9.02 22.90
CA ARG A 134 -14.85 -9.90 22.12
C ARG A 134 -13.39 -9.64 22.47
N VAL A 135 -12.63 -10.71 22.66
CA VAL A 135 -11.19 -10.62 22.91
C VAL A 135 -10.44 -10.52 21.58
N PHE A 136 -9.56 -9.54 21.50
CA PHE A 136 -8.60 -9.32 20.41
C PHE A 136 -7.19 -9.43 20.95
N GLN A 137 -6.22 -9.74 20.08
CA GLN A 137 -4.79 -9.63 20.36
C GLN A 137 -4.19 -8.44 19.63
N VAL A 138 -3.28 -7.74 20.29
CA VAL A 138 -2.47 -6.67 19.68
C VAL A 138 -1.51 -7.27 18.66
N THR A 139 -1.63 -6.84 17.40
CA THR A 139 -0.76 -7.30 16.30
C THR A 139 0.24 -6.26 15.86
N ASN A 140 -0.09 -4.97 15.98
CA ASN A 140 0.80 -3.88 15.57
C ASN A 140 0.61 -2.68 16.50
N ILE A 141 1.70 -1.98 16.80
CA ILE A 141 1.71 -0.71 17.52
C ILE A 141 2.59 0.23 16.72
N GLU A 142 2.02 1.33 16.24
CA GLU A 142 2.71 2.26 15.36
C GLU A 142 2.46 3.71 15.79
N THR A 143 3.45 4.58 15.59
CA THR A 143 3.29 6.03 15.71
C THR A 143 3.46 6.65 14.35
N ALA A 144 2.36 7.15 13.80
CA ALA A 144 2.34 7.79 12.49
C ALA A 144 1.90 9.25 12.59
N ARG A 145 1.98 9.95 11.45
CA ARG A 145 1.45 11.29 11.27
C ARG A 145 0.59 11.32 10.02
N CYS A 146 -0.64 11.81 10.13
CA CYS A 146 -1.44 12.16 8.96
C CYS A 146 -0.81 13.37 8.27
N ILE A 147 -0.36 13.19 7.04
CA ILE A 147 0.43 14.20 6.31
C ILE A 147 -0.33 14.88 5.18
N ALA A 148 -1.39 14.26 4.66
CA ALA A 148 -2.15 14.75 3.53
C ALA A 148 -3.55 14.13 3.50
N GLY A 149 -4.46 14.75 2.77
CA GLY A 149 -5.78 14.20 2.48
C GLY A 149 -6.35 14.69 1.16
N GLU A 150 -7.27 13.94 0.59
CA GLU A 150 -8.01 14.31 -0.63
C GLU A 150 -9.49 13.91 -0.53
N GLY A 151 -10.33 14.56 -1.33
CA GLY A 151 -11.76 14.29 -1.37
C GLY A 151 -12.51 14.72 -0.11
N GLU A 152 -13.62 14.05 0.18
CA GLU A 152 -14.52 14.30 1.31
C GLU A 152 -14.13 13.50 2.55
N LEU A 153 -14.02 14.15 3.71
CA LEU A 153 -13.59 13.51 4.96
C LEU A 153 -14.56 13.81 6.13
N PRO A 154 -14.78 12.83 7.03
CA PRO A 154 -15.60 13.01 8.23
C PRO A 154 -14.80 13.63 9.40
N ILE A 155 -13.51 13.86 9.20
CA ILE A 155 -12.57 14.39 10.19
C ILE A 155 -11.84 15.62 9.66
N ARG A 156 -11.26 16.40 10.57
CA ARG A 156 -10.39 17.53 10.23
C ARG A 156 -8.96 17.06 10.11
N VAL A 157 -8.33 17.28 8.95
CA VAL A 157 -6.90 16.96 8.74
C VAL A 157 -5.99 18.14 9.10
N GLY A 158 -6.41 19.37 8.78
CA GLY A 158 -5.63 20.58 9.06
C GLY A 158 -4.22 20.53 8.43
N PRO A 159 -3.16 20.99 9.12
CA PRO A 159 -1.77 20.83 8.68
C PRO A 159 -1.20 19.42 8.92
N GLY A 160 -2.05 18.46 9.29
CA GLY A 160 -1.67 17.13 9.74
C GLY A 160 -1.69 17.00 11.27
N TYR A 161 -1.82 15.76 11.73
CA TYR A 161 -1.92 15.40 13.15
C TYR A 161 -1.17 14.10 13.42
N ASP A 162 -0.70 13.92 14.65
CA ASP A 162 -0.06 12.68 15.07
C ASP A 162 -1.13 11.62 15.38
N ALA A 163 -0.89 10.41 14.92
CA ALA A 163 -1.79 9.26 15.02
C ALA A 163 -1.02 8.06 15.57
N PRO A 164 -0.90 7.95 16.90
CA PRO A 164 -0.50 6.69 17.54
C PRO A 164 -1.65 5.70 17.38
N VAL A 165 -1.37 4.55 16.76
CA VAL A 165 -2.39 3.55 16.41
C VAL A 165 -1.98 2.17 16.89
N VAL A 166 -2.98 1.37 17.25
CA VAL A 166 -2.80 -0.03 17.65
C VAL A 166 -3.76 -0.90 16.88
N ASP A 167 -3.22 -1.80 16.07
CA ASP A 167 -4.02 -2.78 15.34
C ASP A 167 -4.18 -4.06 16.14
N LEU A 168 -5.39 -4.60 16.06
CA LEU A 168 -5.88 -5.71 16.83
C LEU A 168 -6.51 -6.74 15.89
N GLN A 169 -6.31 -8.01 16.20
CA GLN A 169 -6.94 -9.11 15.46
C GLN A 169 -7.66 -10.09 16.38
N ALA A 170 -8.72 -10.70 15.87
CA ALA A 170 -9.41 -11.81 16.51
C ALA A 170 -9.70 -12.91 15.47
N PRO A 171 -10.01 -14.15 15.90
CA PRO A 171 -10.30 -15.24 14.98
C PRO A 171 -11.40 -14.88 13.95
N GLY A 172 -11.25 -15.36 12.71
CA GLY A 172 -12.28 -15.21 11.67
C GLY A 172 -12.27 -13.87 10.91
N LYS A 173 -11.08 -13.42 10.47
CA LYS A 173 -10.84 -12.15 9.72
C LYS A 173 -11.14 -10.86 10.48
N VAL A 174 -11.39 -10.93 11.78
CA VAL A 174 -11.87 -9.77 12.55
C VAL A 174 -10.69 -8.88 12.93
N PHE A 175 -10.84 -7.60 12.63
CA PHE A 175 -9.79 -6.59 12.75
C PHE A 175 -10.34 -5.36 13.47
N ALA A 176 -9.48 -4.71 14.26
CA ALA A 176 -9.80 -3.44 14.88
C ALA A 176 -8.57 -2.55 14.99
N THR A 177 -8.79 -1.24 15.02
CA THR A 177 -7.74 -0.24 15.27
C THR A 177 -8.18 0.65 16.41
N LEU A 178 -7.32 0.83 17.40
CA LEU A 178 -7.40 1.90 18.39
C LEU A 178 -6.57 3.07 17.89
N ASP A 179 -7.19 4.23 17.72
CA ASP A 179 -6.54 5.44 17.25
C ASP A 179 -6.51 6.47 18.40
N TYR A 180 -5.31 6.79 18.84
CA TYR A 180 -5.03 7.68 19.97
C TYR A 180 -4.77 9.13 19.53
N SER A 181 -5.18 9.52 18.32
CA SER A 181 -5.14 10.92 17.86
C SER A 181 -6.14 11.83 18.60
N GLU A 182 -7.16 11.25 19.25
CA GLU A 182 -8.15 11.96 20.06
C GLU A 182 -8.23 11.42 21.50
N THR A 183 -8.88 12.18 22.38
CA THR A 183 -9.19 11.77 23.76
C THR A 183 -10.69 11.92 24.02
N PRO A 184 -11.43 10.83 24.31
CA PRO A 184 -10.96 9.44 24.35
C PRO A 184 -10.54 8.90 22.97
N PRO A 185 -9.74 7.80 22.91
CA PRO A 185 -9.30 7.21 21.64
C PRO A 185 -10.49 6.77 20.78
N LEU A 186 -10.32 6.90 19.46
CA LEU A 186 -11.28 6.40 18.48
C LEU A 186 -11.09 4.88 18.31
N VAL A 187 -12.19 4.16 18.09
CA VAL A 187 -12.16 2.71 17.93
C VAL A 187 -12.85 2.30 16.66
N PHE A 188 -12.11 1.66 15.77
CA PHE A 188 -12.59 1.16 14.49
C PHE A 188 -12.62 -0.36 14.52
N VAL A 189 -13.75 -0.96 14.16
CA VAL A 189 -13.89 -2.43 14.11
C VAL A 189 -14.46 -2.87 12.77
N GLY A 190 -13.92 -3.96 12.22
CA GLY A 190 -14.42 -4.56 11.00
C GLY A 190 -13.67 -5.83 10.63
N GLU A 191 -13.29 -5.95 9.36
CA GLU A 191 -12.76 -7.19 8.79
C GLU A 191 -11.56 -6.93 7.88
N GLN A 192 -10.56 -7.80 7.98
CA GLN A 192 -9.46 -7.89 7.03
C GLN A 192 -9.88 -8.70 5.79
N LEU A 193 -9.57 -8.21 4.61
CA LEU A 193 -10.07 -8.71 3.34
C LEU A 193 -8.94 -8.85 2.33
N ARG A 194 -9.14 -9.72 1.33
CA ARG A 194 -8.29 -9.72 0.14
C ARG A 194 -8.78 -8.62 -0.80
N PHE A 195 -7.87 -8.07 -1.61
CA PHE A 195 -8.21 -7.07 -2.62
C PHE A 195 -9.36 -7.55 -3.54
N ASP A 196 -9.29 -8.80 -4.00
CA ASP A 196 -10.32 -9.41 -4.86
C ASP A 196 -11.67 -9.62 -4.18
N ASP A 197 -11.72 -9.68 -2.84
CA ASP A 197 -12.97 -9.83 -2.10
C ASP A 197 -13.82 -8.55 -2.19
N LEU A 198 -13.17 -7.39 -2.39
CA LEU A 198 -13.81 -6.08 -2.48
C LEU A 198 -14.45 -5.78 -3.83
N LYS A 199 -14.17 -6.61 -4.86
CA LYS A 199 -14.70 -6.45 -6.23
C LYS A 199 -14.57 -5.02 -6.75
N LEU A 200 -13.38 -4.44 -6.56
CA LEU A 200 -13.12 -3.04 -6.88
C LEU A 200 -13.18 -2.79 -8.38
N THR A 201 -13.72 -1.63 -8.74
CA THR A 201 -13.82 -1.11 -10.11
C THR A 201 -13.46 0.37 -10.11
N ARG A 202 -13.21 0.94 -11.31
CA ARG A 202 -12.75 2.33 -11.46
C ARG A 202 -11.43 2.60 -10.72
N LEU A 203 -10.55 1.61 -10.77
CA LEU A 203 -9.18 1.70 -10.26
C LEU A 203 -8.36 2.59 -11.19
N ARG A 204 -7.38 3.32 -10.64
CA ARG A 204 -6.38 4.02 -11.46
C ARG A 204 -5.39 3.00 -12.02
N THR A 205 -4.88 3.28 -13.21
CA THR A 205 -3.76 2.52 -13.75
C THR A 205 -2.52 2.86 -12.95
N VAL A 206 -2.10 1.95 -12.08
CA VAL A 206 -0.79 1.99 -11.45
C VAL A 206 0.14 1.10 -12.24
N MET A 207 1.13 1.75 -12.84
CA MET A 207 2.27 1.03 -13.38
C MET A 207 3.09 0.51 -12.18
N PRO A 208 3.56 -0.75 -12.19
CA PRO A 208 4.53 -1.21 -11.20
C PRO A 208 5.68 -0.19 -11.07
N ALA A 209 6.22 0.01 -9.86
CA ALA A 209 7.35 0.91 -9.70
C ALA A 209 8.53 0.44 -10.59
N GLY A 210 9.01 1.29 -11.49
CA GLY A 210 10.04 0.95 -12.49
C GLY A 210 9.51 0.41 -13.83
N TRP A 211 8.18 0.45 -14.04
CA TRP A 211 7.53 0.06 -15.29
C TRP A 211 7.35 1.31 -16.18
N GLU A 212 8.12 1.39 -17.27
CA GLU A 212 7.88 2.29 -18.40
C GLU A 212 7.24 1.45 -19.52
N PRO A 213 6.34 1.99 -20.36
CA PRO A 213 5.81 1.24 -21.48
C PRO A 213 6.95 0.78 -22.39
N ASP A 214 6.99 -0.51 -22.70
CA ASP A 214 8.00 -1.24 -23.49
C ASP A 214 8.25 -0.62 -24.88
N ALA A 215 8.92 0.52 -24.93
CA ALA A 215 9.44 1.07 -26.18
C ALA A 215 10.80 0.43 -26.49
N GLY A 216 10.80 -0.88 -26.76
CA GLY A 216 11.92 -1.54 -27.45
C GLY A 216 12.93 -2.30 -26.58
N ILE A 217 12.54 -2.86 -25.44
CA ILE A 217 13.43 -3.73 -24.64
C ILE A 217 13.70 -5.04 -25.40
N GLN A 218 14.88 -5.12 -26.03
CA GLN A 218 15.37 -6.34 -26.65
C GLN A 218 16.31 -7.08 -25.71
N ALA A 219 16.19 -8.42 -25.70
CA ALA A 219 17.18 -9.25 -25.04
C ALA A 219 18.53 -9.08 -25.74
N GLN A 220 19.55 -8.62 -25.02
CA GLN A 220 20.90 -8.48 -25.55
C GLN A 220 21.76 -9.63 -25.04
N SER A 221 22.51 -10.28 -25.92
CA SER A 221 23.53 -11.24 -25.52
C SER A 221 24.91 -10.59 -25.48
N PHE A 222 25.73 -10.98 -24.51
CA PHE A 222 27.12 -10.56 -24.40
C PHE A 222 27.99 -11.71 -23.88
N GLN A 223 29.32 -11.58 -24.00
CA GLN A 223 30.25 -12.57 -23.50
C GLN A 223 30.67 -12.21 -22.07
N CYS A 224 30.63 -13.19 -21.17
CA CYS A 224 31.06 -13.02 -19.80
C CYS A 224 32.53 -12.57 -19.76
N PRO A 225 32.86 -11.39 -19.19
CA PRO A 225 34.25 -10.91 -19.08
C PRO A 225 35.14 -11.85 -18.25
N GLY A 226 34.55 -12.69 -17.39
CA GLY A 226 35.29 -13.59 -16.51
C GLY A 226 35.60 -14.97 -17.09
N CYS A 227 34.84 -15.45 -18.09
CA CYS A 227 35.03 -16.81 -18.63
C CYS A 227 34.64 -17.01 -20.10
N GLY A 228 34.12 -15.98 -20.79
CA GLY A 228 33.70 -16.08 -22.19
C GLY A 228 32.44 -16.92 -22.43
N SER A 229 31.65 -17.25 -21.40
CA SER A 229 30.31 -17.83 -21.61
C SER A 229 29.35 -16.80 -22.18
N SER A 230 28.48 -17.21 -23.10
CA SER A 230 27.41 -16.35 -23.62
C SER A 230 26.33 -16.15 -22.56
N LEU A 231 26.00 -14.89 -22.26
CA LEU A 231 25.00 -14.48 -21.27
C LEU A 231 23.93 -13.63 -21.96
N THR A 232 22.68 -13.79 -21.55
CA THR A 232 21.54 -13.04 -22.08
C THR A 232 20.98 -12.09 -21.02
N ILE A 233 20.97 -10.80 -21.34
CA ILE A 233 20.28 -9.76 -20.57
C ILE A 233 18.82 -9.75 -21.03
N ARG A 234 17.90 -10.19 -20.17
CA ARG A 234 16.48 -10.36 -20.56
C ARG A 234 15.64 -9.10 -20.44
N ALA A 235 16.04 -8.17 -19.57
CA ALA A 235 15.39 -6.87 -19.37
C ALA A 235 16.45 -5.75 -19.31
N LYS A 236 17.06 -5.43 -20.47
CA LYS A 236 18.10 -4.39 -20.56
C LYS A 236 17.48 -3.03 -20.20
N GLY A 237 18.20 -2.24 -19.40
CA GLY A 237 17.70 -0.96 -18.85
C GLY A 237 16.96 -1.11 -17.52
N HIS A 238 16.47 -2.31 -17.19
CA HIS A 238 15.80 -2.62 -15.92
C HIS A 238 16.57 -3.62 -15.05
N SER A 239 17.71 -4.11 -15.54
CA SER A 239 18.60 -5.02 -14.83
C SER A 239 19.90 -4.31 -14.53
N GLU A 240 20.26 -4.16 -13.26
CA GLU A 240 21.52 -3.51 -12.85
C GLU A 240 22.68 -4.49 -12.81
N THR A 241 22.43 -5.76 -12.45
CA THR A 241 23.47 -6.77 -12.31
C THR A 241 23.07 -8.11 -12.92
N LEU A 242 24.05 -8.89 -13.36
CA LEU A 242 23.87 -10.24 -13.87
C LEU A 242 24.93 -11.20 -13.33
N ALA A 243 24.49 -12.33 -12.80
CA ALA A 243 25.36 -13.39 -12.33
C ALA A 243 25.61 -14.42 -13.44
N CYS A 244 26.88 -14.70 -13.74
CA CYS A 244 27.26 -15.75 -14.66
C CYS A 244 27.10 -17.13 -14.01
N GLY A 245 26.19 -17.96 -14.53
CA GLY A 245 25.98 -19.33 -14.05
C GLY A 245 27.18 -20.27 -14.22
N THR A 246 28.11 -19.95 -15.12
CA THR A 246 29.29 -20.80 -15.39
C THR A 246 30.44 -20.53 -14.43
N CYS A 247 30.83 -19.27 -14.25
CA CYS A 247 32.02 -18.91 -13.47
C CYS A 247 31.73 -18.13 -12.18
N GLY A 248 30.46 -17.78 -11.92
CA GLY A 248 30.05 -17.04 -10.73
C GLY A 248 30.39 -15.55 -10.73
N SER A 249 30.86 -14.98 -11.84
CA SER A 249 31.09 -13.53 -11.94
C SER A 249 29.77 -12.77 -11.82
N ILE A 250 29.74 -11.75 -10.96
CA ILE A 250 28.66 -10.76 -10.88
C ILE A 250 29.08 -9.55 -11.69
N ILE A 251 28.28 -9.23 -12.70
CA ILE A 251 28.59 -8.28 -13.76
C ILE A 251 27.68 -7.07 -13.60
N ASP A 252 28.25 -5.87 -13.68
CA ASP A 252 27.53 -4.61 -13.76
C ASP A 252 26.96 -4.43 -15.16
N LEU A 253 25.64 -4.31 -15.28
CA LEU A 253 24.96 -4.08 -16.55
C LEU A 253 24.75 -2.59 -16.85
N THR A 254 25.04 -1.72 -15.89
CA THR A 254 24.96 -0.26 -16.06
C THR A 254 26.24 0.32 -16.69
N ASP A 255 27.36 -0.42 -16.58
CA ASP A 255 28.62 -0.13 -17.26
C ASP A 255 28.61 -0.70 -18.70
N GLU A 256 28.86 0.16 -19.70
CA GLU A 256 28.94 -0.24 -21.12
C GLU A 256 29.99 -1.32 -21.39
N ASN A 257 31.00 -1.44 -20.53
CA ASN A 257 32.08 -2.44 -20.63
C ASN A 257 31.82 -3.71 -19.82
N PHE A 258 30.63 -3.85 -19.19
CA PHE A 258 30.24 -5.01 -18.38
C PHE A 258 31.28 -5.36 -17.30
N ARG A 259 31.65 -4.40 -16.46
CA ARG A 259 32.66 -4.61 -15.41
C ARG A 259 32.24 -5.71 -14.44
N ILE A 260 33.19 -6.56 -14.04
CA ILE A 260 32.98 -7.53 -12.96
C ILE A 260 32.98 -6.79 -11.62
N LEU A 261 31.86 -6.81 -10.91
CA LEU A 261 31.72 -6.26 -9.56
C LEU A 261 32.33 -7.18 -8.51
N SER A 262 32.06 -8.48 -8.65
CA SER A 262 32.54 -9.50 -7.72
C SER A 262 32.48 -10.88 -8.35
N LYS A 263 32.94 -11.89 -7.61
CA LYS A 263 32.85 -13.30 -8.01
C LYS A 263 32.33 -14.10 -6.83
N PHE A 264 31.27 -14.89 -7.05
CA PHE A 264 30.78 -15.83 -6.06
C PHE A 264 31.90 -16.83 -5.71
N LYS A 265 32.27 -16.88 -4.42
CA LYS A 265 33.29 -17.82 -3.91
C LYS A 265 32.73 -19.24 -3.74
N ALA A 266 31.43 -19.37 -3.54
CA ALA A 266 30.77 -20.67 -3.43
C ALA A 266 30.51 -21.24 -4.83
N LYS A 267 30.74 -22.56 -5.00
CA LYS A 267 30.20 -23.28 -6.16
C LYS A 267 28.69 -23.02 -6.23
N ILE A 268 28.17 -22.74 -7.42
CA ILE A 268 26.73 -22.71 -7.65
C ILE A 268 26.25 -24.16 -7.49
N ILE A 269 25.60 -24.46 -6.37
CA ILE A 269 25.14 -25.82 -6.02
C ILE A 269 23.65 -25.98 -6.31
N HIS A 270 22.92 -24.89 -6.55
CA HIS A 270 21.47 -24.91 -6.67
C HIS A 270 21.00 -24.47 -8.05
N GLU A 271 20.36 -25.39 -8.77
CA GLU A 271 19.65 -25.10 -10.00
C GLU A 271 18.23 -24.58 -9.69
N PRO A 272 17.79 -23.47 -10.31
CA PRO A 272 16.43 -22.99 -10.17
C PRO A 272 15.42 -24.02 -10.68
N SER A 273 14.38 -24.30 -9.91
CA SER A 273 13.28 -25.17 -10.33
C SER A 273 12.52 -24.65 -11.56
N ILE A 274 12.48 -23.32 -11.73
CA ILE A 274 11.99 -22.66 -12.95
C ILE A 274 13.21 -22.10 -13.69
N PRO A 275 13.63 -22.71 -14.82
CA PRO A 275 14.78 -22.21 -15.57
C PRO A 275 14.58 -20.74 -15.99
N LEU A 276 15.64 -19.94 -15.88
CA LEU A 276 15.58 -18.54 -16.32
C LEU A 276 15.33 -18.47 -17.83
N GLY A 277 14.32 -17.68 -18.22
CA GLY A 277 13.79 -17.60 -19.58
C GLY A 277 12.48 -18.35 -19.79
N THR A 278 12.05 -19.16 -18.81
CA THR A 278 10.74 -19.81 -18.86
C THR A 278 9.64 -18.76 -18.82
N SER A 279 8.71 -18.86 -19.77
CA SER A 279 7.49 -18.05 -19.79
C SER A 279 6.31 -18.84 -19.23
N GLY A 280 5.42 -18.15 -18.53
CA GLY A 280 4.22 -18.72 -17.93
C GLY A 280 3.17 -17.65 -17.60
N THR A 281 1.96 -18.08 -17.31
CA THR A 281 0.86 -17.18 -16.97
C THR A 281 0.62 -17.20 -15.47
N LEU A 282 0.57 -16.02 -14.86
CA LEU A 282 0.20 -15.83 -13.46
C LEU A 282 -0.95 -14.82 -13.41
N GLU A 283 -2.08 -15.20 -12.83
CA GLU A 283 -3.27 -14.35 -12.70
C GLU A 283 -3.75 -13.72 -14.03
N GLY A 284 -3.58 -14.44 -15.14
CA GLY A 284 -3.98 -13.99 -16.48
C GLY A 284 -2.94 -13.15 -17.22
N THR A 285 -1.84 -12.78 -16.56
CA THR A 285 -0.74 -12.00 -17.15
C THR A 285 0.44 -12.91 -17.51
N SER A 286 1.05 -12.68 -18.68
CA SER A 286 2.16 -13.51 -19.20
C SER A 286 3.52 -13.02 -18.71
N TYR A 287 4.19 -13.78 -17.85
CA TYR A 287 5.51 -13.44 -17.34
C TYR A 287 6.61 -14.32 -17.93
N GLN A 288 7.85 -13.85 -17.88
CA GLN A 288 9.07 -14.62 -18.03
C GLN A 288 9.89 -14.55 -16.73
N ALA A 289 10.39 -15.67 -16.25
CA ALA A 289 11.34 -15.68 -15.13
C ALA A 289 12.71 -15.19 -15.62
N ILE A 290 13.15 -14.01 -15.19
CA ILE A 290 14.40 -13.39 -15.68
C ILE A 290 15.53 -13.32 -14.65
N GLY A 291 15.21 -13.52 -13.37
CA GLY A 291 16.19 -13.55 -12.29
C GLY A 291 15.82 -14.58 -11.23
N TYR A 292 16.82 -15.03 -10.47
CA TYR A 292 16.67 -16.00 -9.39
C TYR A 292 17.63 -15.66 -8.25
N LEU A 293 17.12 -15.71 -7.03
CA LEU A 293 17.87 -15.54 -5.79
C LEU A 293 17.52 -16.68 -4.84
N ARG A 294 18.47 -17.05 -4.00
CA ARG A 294 18.24 -17.88 -2.82
C ARG A 294 18.65 -17.08 -1.60
N ARG A 295 17.78 -17.07 -0.59
CA ARG A 295 18.01 -16.40 0.67
C ARG A 295 17.99 -17.42 1.79
N CYS A 296 18.71 -17.10 2.86
CA CYS A 296 18.75 -17.88 4.08
C CYS A 296 18.67 -16.92 5.27
N VAL A 297 17.94 -17.32 6.30
CA VAL A 297 17.99 -16.70 7.62
C VAL A 297 18.25 -17.77 8.67
N THR A 298 19.14 -17.48 9.62
CA THR A 298 19.42 -18.37 10.74
C THR A 298 18.68 -17.89 11.99
N VAL A 299 17.83 -18.74 12.55
CA VAL A 299 17.11 -18.47 13.81
C VAL A 299 17.37 -19.64 14.75
N GLU A 300 17.90 -19.37 15.95
CA GLU A 300 18.25 -20.40 16.95
C GLU A 300 19.14 -21.52 16.37
N ALA A 301 20.14 -21.14 15.57
CA ALA A 301 21.05 -22.06 14.86
C ALA A 301 20.36 -23.00 13.84
N VAL A 302 19.12 -22.70 13.44
CA VAL A 302 18.43 -23.38 12.34
C VAL A 302 18.38 -22.45 11.12
N ASP A 303 18.81 -22.96 9.98
CA ASP A 303 18.78 -22.25 8.70
C ASP A 303 17.43 -22.44 8.00
N TYR A 304 16.80 -21.33 7.64
CA TYR A 304 15.56 -21.29 6.87
C TYR A 304 15.85 -20.67 5.51
N GLU A 305 15.71 -21.48 4.46
CA GLU A 305 16.04 -21.07 3.10
C GLU A 305 14.79 -20.93 2.22
N TRP A 306 14.81 -19.96 1.30
CA TRP A 306 13.79 -19.82 0.27
C TRP A 306 14.37 -19.30 -1.04
N SER A 307 13.62 -19.51 -2.10
CA SER A 307 13.94 -19.07 -3.46
C SER A 307 13.02 -17.94 -3.88
N GLU A 308 13.58 -16.91 -4.48
CA GLU A 308 12.85 -15.78 -5.07
C GLU A 308 13.11 -15.74 -6.56
N TYR A 309 12.05 -15.53 -7.36
CA TYR A 309 12.15 -15.35 -8.80
C TYR A 309 11.78 -13.91 -9.15
N LEU A 310 12.56 -13.30 -10.04
CA LEU A 310 12.19 -12.04 -10.67
C LEU A 310 11.38 -12.37 -11.94
N LEU A 311 10.08 -12.06 -11.90
CA LEU A 311 9.16 -12.23 -13.02
C LEU A 311 9.06 -10.91 -13.81
N PHE A 312 9.18 -11.00 -15.13
CA PHE A 312 9.12 -9.86 -16.03
C PHE A 312 8.01 -10.05 -17.05
N HIS A 313 7.13 -9.06 -17.18
CA HIS A 313 6.06 -9.00 -18.18
C HIS A 313 6.38 -7.87 -19.17
N ARG A 314 6.08 -8.12 -20.44
CA ARG A 314 6.16 -7.14 -21.54
C ARG A 314 4.78 -6.56 -21.80
#